data_AF-A0A8C6TM50-F1
#
_entry.id   AF-A0A8C6TM50-F1
#
_cell.length_a   1.000
_cell.length_b   1.000
_cell.length_c   1.000
_cell.angle_alpha   90.00
_cell.angle_beta   90.00
_cell.angle_gamma   90.00
#
_symmetry.space_group_name_H-M   'P 1'
#
loop_
_entity.id
_entity.type
_entity.pdbx_description
1 polymer ?
#
loop_
_entity_poly.entity_id
_entity_poly.type
_entity_poly.pdbx_seq_one_letter_code
_entity_poly.pdbx_strand_id
1 'polypeptide(L)'
;IFEVRQRKVSIRKKWVWLTRRPVLLMESNRDEAEKCIKIATTALEAGDKEKALKFLNKADKLYPSERVKALLDALTKNGSTAGNGAYRRRPTEHSQSTGSQPEGQGQESGGPETKGFTKDQVEGVQRIKRCKDYYDVLGIGKDASEDELKKAYRKLALKFHPDKNHAPGATEAFKKIGNAYAVLSNADKRRQYDLSEGEEPSSPTHSQGGGFDFHRGFEADITPEDLFNMFFGGGFPSSSTHTFSNGRSNYSQQTNGHERTNDRGDGGFSMFIQLMPIVVLILVSVLSQMMVSPPPYSLYSRPSTGQTIKRHTENLHVDYYVAKDFKSEYKGSALQQIEKNVEDDYVSNVRNNCWKERQTKTDLLYAAKVYRDDRMRKKAELMTMDNCKELDRLNSLFRGG
;
A
#
# COMPACT_ATOMS: atom_id res chain seq x y z
N ILE A 1 -58.65 16.37 0.18
CA ILE A 1 -58.06 16.16 -1.18
C ILE A 1 -56.85 17.07 -1.43
N PHE A 2 -56.84 18.32 -0.96
CA PHE A 2 -55.69 19.24 -1.10
C PHE A 2 -54.41 18.81 -0.33
N GLU A 3 -54.56 18.17 0.82
CA GLU A 3 -53.43 17.80 1.68
C GLU A 3 -52.64 16.57 1.18
N VAL A 4 -53.31 15.67 0.46
CA VAL A 4 -52.68 14.49 -0.18
C VAL A 4 -51.84 14.91 -1.40
N ARG A 5 -52.21 16.02 -2.06
CA ARG A 5 -51.48 16.57 -3.21
C ARG A 5 -50.18 17.25 -2.79
N GLN A 6 -50.15 17.92 -1.64
CA GLN A 6 -48.94 18.52 -1.04
C GLN A 6 -47.90 17.46 -0.63
N ARG A 7 -48.34 16.32 -0.05
CA ARG A 7 -47.42 15.23 0.32
C ARG A 7 -46.79 14.54 -0.88
N LYS A 8 -47.51 14.36 -2.00
CA LYS A 8 -46.95 13.79 -3.25
C LYS A 8 -45.90 14.68 -3.91
N VAL A 9 -46.05 16.01 -3.85
CA VAL A 9 -45.04 16.97 -4.36
C VAL A 9 -43.78 16.98 -3.47
N SER A 10 -43.95 16.88 -2.14
CA SER A 10 -42.83 16.79 -1.20
C SER A 10 -42.03 15.49 -1.37
N ILE A 11 -42.71 14.36 -1.61
CA ILE A 11 -42.05 13.07 -1.89
C ILE A 11 -41.34 13.09 -3.26
N ARG A 12 -41.94 13.65 -4.32
CA ARG A 12 -41.24 13.82 -5.61
C ARG A 12 -40.01 14.73 -5.52
N LYS A 13 -40.05 15.79 -4.70
CA LYS A 13 -38.87 16.63 -4.44
C LYS A 13 -37.82 15.88 -3.61
N LYS A 14 -38.20 15.04 -2.64
CA LYS A 14 -37.26 14.16 -1.92
C LYS A 14 -36.60 13.10 -2.82
N TRP A 15 -37.32 12.55 -3.81
CA TRP A 15 -36.74 11.60 -4.77
C TRP A 15 -35.77 12.25 -5.78
N VAL A 16 -36.00 13.53 -6.15
CA VAL A 16 -35.04 14.31 -6.96
C VAL A 16 -33.79 14.70 -6.15
N TRP A 17 -33.94 14.92 -4.84
CA TRP A 17 -32.79 15.15 -3.94
C TRP A 17 -32.00 13.86 -3.62
N LEU A 18 -32.64 12.68 -3.61
CA LEU A 18 -31.93 11.39 -3.45
C LEU A 18 -31.24 10.87 -4.72
N THR A 19 -31.51 11.46 -5.89
CA THR A 19 -30.83 11.13 -7.16
C THR A 19 -29.69 12.11 -7.49
N ARG A 20 -29.60 13.24 -6.80
CA ARG A 20 -28.39 14.07 -6.75
C ARG A 20 -27.49 13.60 -5.61
N ARG A 21 -26.79 12.50 -5.86
CA ARG A 21 -25.60 12.09 -5.10
C ARG A 21 -24.67 13.32 -4.96
N PRO A 22 -24.31 13.75 -3.75
CA PRO A 22 -23.17 14.64 -3.59
C PRO A 22 -21.95 13.83 -4.04
N VAL A 23 -21.31 14.31 -5.10
CA VAL A 23 -20.02 13.82 -5.60
C VAL A 23 -18.97 14.20 -4.56
N LEU A 24 -18.95 13.45 -3.44
CA LEU A 24 -17.75 13.24 -2.64
C LEU A 24 -17.01 12.07 -3.29
N LEU A 25 -16.52 12.29 -4.51
CA LEU A 25 -15.61 11.37 -5.18
C LEU A 25 -14.20 11.77 -4.78
N MET A 26 -13.49 10.81 -4.21
CA MET A 26 -12.05 10.78 -3.94
C MET A 26 -11.24 11.72 -4.85
N GLU A 27 -10.62 12.75 -4.27
CA GLU A 27 -9.72 13.69 -4.97
C GLU A 27 -8.45 13.00 -5.51
N SER A 28 -8.18 11.75 -5.15
CA SER A 28 -6.97 11.00 -5.53
C SER A 28 -6.80 10.77 -7.04
N ASN A 29 -7.89 10.79 -7.82
CA ASN A 29 -7.82 10.53 -9.27
C ASN A 29 -7.93 11.79 -10.13
N ARG A 30 -8.08 12.96 -9.49
CA ARG A 30 -8.25 14.25 -10.17
C ARG A 30 -6.98 14.67 -10.92
N ASP A 31 -5.82 14.52 -10.29
CA ASP A 31 -4.54 14.92 -10.88
C ASP A 31 -4.19 14.12 -12.13
N GLU A 32 -4.53 12.82 -12.15
CA GLU A 32 -4.27 11.94 -13.29
C GLU A 32 -5.24 12.21 -14.44
N ALA A 33 -6.49 12.56 -14.13
CA ALA A 33 -7.44 13.05 -15.13
C ALA A 33 -6.99 14.39 -15.73
N GLU A 34 -6.45 15.32 -14.92
CA GLU A 34 -5.93 16.60 -15.41
C GLU A 34 -4.72 16.45 -16.32
N LYS A 35 -3.80 15.52 -16.04
CA LYS A 35 -2.70 15.16 -16.95
C LYS A 35 -3.20 14.61 -18.28
N CYS A 36 -4.20 13.72 -18.25
CA CYS A 36 -4.81 13.19 -19.47
C CYS A 36 -5.43 14.30 -20.33
N ILE A 37 -6.06 15.30 -19.70
CA ILE A 37 -6.62 16.45 -20.42
C ILE A 37 -5.50 17.29 -21.06
N LYS A 38 -4.38 17.54 -20.36
CA LYS A 38 -3.24 18.29 -20.91
C LYS A 38 -2.61 17.59 -22.12
N ILE A 39 -2.50 16.26 -22.07
CA ILE A 39 -2.00 15.45 -23.20
C ILE A 39 -2.97 15.49 -24.37
N ALA A 40 -4.28 15.49 -24.09
CA ALA A 40 -5.28 15.62 -25.13
C ALA A 40 -5.24 17.01 -25.81
N THR A 41 -5.07 18.09 -25.04
CA THR A 41 -4.98 19.45 -25.63
C THR A 41 -3.75 19.63 -26.49
N THR A 42 -2.59 19.11 -26.09
CA THR A 42 -1.38 19.15 -26.94
C THR A 42 -1.51 18.27 -28.19
N ALA A 43 -2.21 17.15 -28.11
CA ALA A 43 -2.53 16.34 -29.28
C ALA A 43 -3.48 17.07 -30.26
N LEU A 44 -4.43 17.86 -29.74
CA LEU A 44 -5.30 18.70 -30.57
C LEU A 44 -4.54 19.83 -31.26
N GLU A 45 -3.61 20.48 -30.56
CA GLU A 45 -2.72 21.49 -31.14
C GLU A 45 -1.82 20.90 -32.23
N ALA A 46 -1.40 19.64 -32.08
CA ALA A 46 -0.66 18.89 -33.09
C ALA A 46 -1.54 18.31 -34.22
N GLY A 47 -2.87 18.51 -34.18
CA GLY A 47 -3.81 18.00 -35.19
C GLY A 47 -4.14 16.51 -35.10
N ASP A 48 -3.63 15.80 -34.09
CA ASP A 48 -3.85 14.36 -33.88
C ASP A 48 -5.13 14.11 -33.06
N LYS A 49 -6.27 14.11 -33.79
CA LYS A 49 -7.62 13.98 -33.21
C LYS A 49 -7.86 12.62 -32.56
N GLU A 50 -7.30 11.54 -33.09
CA GLU A 50 -7.51 10.18 -32.57
C GLU A 50 -6.84 9.99 -31.21
N LYS A 51 -5.62 10.49 -31.07
CA LYS A 51 -4.89 10.50 -29.80
C LYS A 51 -5.60 11.36 -28.77
N ALA A 52 -6.08 12.53 -29.14
CA ALA A 52 -6.85 13.41 -28.25
C ALA A 52 -8.12 12.72 -27.73
N LEU A 53 -8.90 12.05 -28.60
CA LEU A 53 -10.10 11.31 -28.20
C LEU A 53 -9.80 10.18 -27.21
N LYS A 54 -8.70 9.45 -27.40
CA LYS A 54 -8.29 8.36 -26.49
C LYS A 54 -7.99 8.87 -25.08
N PHE A 55 -7.27 9.98 -24.96
CA PHE A 55 -6.92 10.57 -23.66
C PHE A 55 -8.11 11.28 -22.99
N LEU A 56 -9.01 11.90 -23.75
CA LEU A 56 -10.25 12.48 -23.20
C LEU A 56 -11.21 11.41 -22.66
N ASN A 57 -11.40 10.30 -23.38
CA ASN A 57 -12.21 9.18 -22.87
C ASN A 57 -11.59 8.54 -21.62
N LYS A 58 -10.26 8.50 -21.54
CA LYS A 58 -9.56 8.05 -20.32
C LYS A 58 -9.77 9.01 -19.16
N ALA A 59 -9.73 10.33 -19.41
CA ALA A 59 -9.99 11.36 -18.41
C ALA A 59 -11.44 11.31 -17.89
N ASP A 60 -12.43 11.10 -18.76
CA ASP A 60 -13.85 11.00 -18.36
C ASP A 60 -14.13 9.79 -17.46
N LYS A 61 -13.47 8.65 -17.74
CA LYS A 61 -13.54 7.44 -16.90
C LYS A 61 -12.89 7.62 -15.53
N LEU A 62 -11.80 8.39 -15.45
CA LEU A 62 -11.07 8.64 -14.21
C LEU A 62 -11.77 9.67 -13.33
N TYR A 63 -12.22 10.77 -13.93
CA TYR A 63 -12.94 11.84 -13.26
C TYR A 63 -13.87 12.57 -14.24
N PRO A 64 -15.18 12.30 -14.19
CA PRO A 64 -16.16 12.98 -15.05
C PRO A 64 -16.16 14.49 -14.79
N SER A 65 -15.68 15.27 -15.76
CA SER A 65 -15.57 16.73 -15.67
C SER A 65 -16.30 17.40 -16.82
N GLU A 66 -16.96 18.54 -16.57
CA GLU A 66 -17.60 19.35 -17.60
C GLU A 66 -16.62 19.76 -18.72
N ARG A 67 -15.34 19.96 -18.37
CA ARG A 67 -14.28 20.31 -19.33
C ARG A 67 -13.99 19.16 -20.31
N VAL A 68 -14.02 17.91 -19.85
CA VAL A 68 -13.77 16.73 -20.70
C VAL A 68 -14.92 16.53 -21.68
N LYS A 69 -16.16 16.68 -21.19
CA LYS A 69 -17.37 16.58 -22.03
C LYS A 69 -17.42 17.66 -23.11
N ALA A 70 -17.10 18.90 -22.78
CA ALA A 70 -17.04 20.00 -23.75
C ALA A 70 -16.00 19.74 -24.87
N LEU A 71 -14.84 19.17 -24.54
CA LEU A 71 -13.80 18.83 -25.52
C LEU A 71 -14.20 17.63 -26.41
N LEU A 72 -14.86 16.62 -25.84
CA LEU A 72 -15.42 15.50 -26.61
C LEU A 72 -16.54 15.96 -27.56
N ASP A 73 -17.42 16.86 -27.10
CA ASP A 73 -18.47 17.44 -27.92
C ASP A 73 -17.91 18.33 -29.04
N ALA A 74 -16.84 19.08 -28.79
CA ALA A 74 -16.17 19.88 -29.81
C ALA A 74 -15.54 18.99 -30.91
N LEU A 75 -14.97 17.85 -30.53
CA LEU A 75 -14.35 16.92 -31.48
C LEU A 75 -15.37 16.16 -32.33
N THR A 76 -16.51 15.79 -31.75
CA THR A 76 -17.60 15.11 -32.46
C THR A 76 -18.36 16.06 -33.39
N LYS A 77 -18.56 17.33 -32.99
CA LYS A 77 -19.17 18.36 -33.84
C LYS A 77 -18.28 18.74 -35.04
N ASN A 78 -16.97 18.85 -34.83
CA ASN A 78 -16.01 19.15 -35.91
C ASN A 78 -15.73 17.95 -36.85
N GLY A 79 -16.27 16.77 -36.56
CA GLY A 79 -16.14 15.56 -37.38
C GLY A 79 -17.26 15.33 -38.39
N SER A 80 -18.29 16.19 -38.42
CA SER A 80 -19.49 15.96 -39.25
C SER A 80 -19.51 16.73 -40.58
N THR A 81 -18.40 17.34 -41.00
CA THR A 81 -18.28 17.98 -42.33
C THR A 81 -16.96 17.63 -43.01
N ALA A 82 -16.95 16.51 -43.74
CA ALA A 82 -16.27 16.33 -45.03
C ALA A 82 -16.23 14.83 -45.36
N GLY A 83 -17.03 14.43 -46.35
CA GLY A 83 -17.02 13.09 -46.93
C GLY A 83 -15.83 12.83 -47.87
N ASN A 84 -15.70 11.55 -48.21
CA ASN A 84 -14.89 10.92 -49.25
C ASN A 84 -14.36 11.84 -50.38
N GLY A 85 -13.06 11.72 -50.66
CA GLY A 85 -12.42 12.29 -51.85
C GLY A 85 -11.10 11.58 -52.20
N ALA A 86 -11.12 10.90 -53.33
CA ALA A 86 -10.07 10.11 -53.96
C ALA A 86 -8.87 10.91 -54.52
N TYR A 87 -7.72 10.20 -54.67
CA TYR A 87 -6.61 10.41 -55.64
C TYR A 87 -6.00 11.81 -55.85
N ARG A 88 -4.69 11.97 -55.58
CA ARG A 88 -3.72 12.49 -56.57
C ARG A 88 -2.23 12.31 -56.20
N ARG A 89 -1.45 11.89 -57.19
CA ARG A 89 0.03 11.87 -57.27
C ARG A 89 0.58 13.27 -57.63
N ARG A 90 1.71 13.65 -57.00
CA ARG A 90 2.94 14.42 -57.40
C ARG A 90 2.85 15.56 -58.45
N PRO A 91 3.69 16.64 -58.39
CA PRO A 91 5.16 16.52 -58.35
C PRO A 91 5.95 17.54 -57.49
N THR A 92 7.25 17.28 -57.48
CA THR A 92 8.43 17.94 -56.90
C THR A 92 8.65 19.41 -57.25
N GLU A 93 9.27 20.19 -56.33
CA GLU A 93 10.41 21.08 -56.64
C GLU A 93 11.17 21.56 -55.39
N HIS A 94 12.49 21.31 -55.43
CA HIS A 94 13.66 21.98 -54.86
C HIS A 94 13.49 22.88 -53.62
N SER A 95 14.21 22.61 -52.53
CA SER A 95 15.51 23.27 -52.30
C SER A 95 16.49 22.42 -51.47
N GLN A 96 17.73 22.38 -51.95
CA GLN A 96 18.95 21.81 -51.39
C GLN A 96 19.28 22.46 -50.03
N SER A 97 19.83 21.75 -49.04
CA SER A 97 21.28 21.64 -48.89
C SER A 97 21.74 20.46 -47.99
N THR A 98 22.61 19.62 -48.57
CA THR A 98 23.85 19.00 -48.03
C THR A 98 23.83 18.47 -46.59
N GLY A 99 23.88 17.15 -46.34
CA GLY A 99 25.02 16.22 -46.54
C GLY A 99 25.50 15.77 -45.13
N SER A 100 25.79 14.53 -44.76
CA SER A 100 26.18 13.33 -45.49
C SER A 100 25.96 12.12 -44.56
N GLN A 101 25.44 11.00 -45.08
CA GLN A 101 25.74 9.65 -44.55
C GLN A 101 26.84 9.03 -45.41
N PRO A 102 27.48 7.94 -44.95
CA PRO A 102 27.31 6.73 -45.73
C PRO A 102 26.97 5.49 -44.91
N GLU A 103 26.38 4.57 -45.66
CA GLU A 103 25.74 3.32 -45.31
C GLU A 103 26.72 2.22 -44.88
N GLY A 104 26.22 1.24 -44.12
CA GLY A 104 26.81 -0.08 -43.96
C GLY A 104 25.69 -1.14 -44.05
N GLN A 105 25.74 -1.94 -45.10
CA GLN A 105 24.77 -2.97 -45.51
C GLN A 105 24.93 -4.31 -44.74
N GLY A 106 23.84 -5.10 -44.76
CA GLY A 106 23.84 -6.56 -44.56
C GLY A 106 23.61 -7.00 -43.11
N GLN A 107 22.81 -8.01 -42.76
CA GLN A 107 22.27 -9.12 -43.56
C GLN A 107 21.21 -9.83 -42.70
N GLU A 108 20.03 -10.11 -43.27
CA GLU A 108 19.05 -11.01 -42.67
C GLU A 108 19.55 -12.46 -42.73
N SER A 109 19.45 -13.17 -41.60
CA SER A 109 19.49 -14.63 -41.55
C SER A 109 18.53 -15.09 -40.45
N GLY A 110 17.51 -15.84 -40.87
CA GLY A 110 16.39 -16.27 -40.04
C GLY A 110 16.75 -17.27 -38.92
N GLY A 111 16.03 -17.13 -37.81
CA GLY A 111 16.03 -17.98 -36.62
C GLY A 111 14.92 -17.52 -35.66
N PRO A 112 14.38 -18.40 -34.81
CA PRO A 112 12.95 -18.58 -34.58
C PRO A 112 12.28 -17.45 -33.78
N GLU A 113 11.01 -17.20 -34.09
CA GLU A 113 10.08 -16.24 -33.51
C GLU A 113 10.37 -15.84 -32.04
N THR A 114 11.12 -14.76 -31.85
CA THR A 114 11.34 -14.18 -30.52
C THR A 114 10.13 -13.37 -30.11
N LYS A 115 9.43 -13.86 -29.07
CA LYS A 115 8.46 -13.10 -28.27
C LYS A 115 8.97 -11.68 -28.03
N GLY A 116 8.09 -10.68 -28.19
CA GLY A 116 8.45 -9.27 -28.26
C GLY A 116 9.12 -8.72 -26.99
N PHE A 117 10.45 -8.66 -27.00
CA PHE A 117 11.24 -7.96 -25.99
C PHE A 117 11.94 -6.77 -26.63
N THR A 118 11.98 -5.64 -25.92
CA THR A 118 12.73 -4.49 -26.40
C THR A 118 14.23 -4.69 -26.11
N LYS A 119 15.11 -4.20 -27.00
CA LYS A 119 16.56 -4.24 -26.81
C LYS A 119 16.98 -3.64 -25.46
N ASP A 120 16.29 -2.59 -25.03
CA ASP A 120 16.47 -1.92 -23.75
C ASP A 120 16.14 -2.80 -22.53
N GLN A 121 15.19 -3.74 -22.65
CA GLN A 121 14.86 -4.68 -21.58
C GLN A 121 16.00 -5.68 -21.37
N VAL A 122 16.55 -6.22 -22.46
CA VAL A 122 17.67 -7.18 -22.41
C VAL A 122 18.92 -6.49 -21.85
N GLU A 123 19.24 -5.30 -22.32
CA GLU A 123 20.39 -4.53 -21.83
C GLU A 123 20.26 -4.18 -20.33
N GLY A 124 19.05 -3.80 -19.90
CA GLY A 124 18.76 -3.53 -18.50
C GLY A 124 18.94 -4.75 -17.60
N VAL A 125 18.48 -5.93 -18.03
CA VAL A 125 18.65 -7.18 -17.28
C VAL A 125 20.13 -7.54 -17.18
N GLN A 126 20.86 -7.43 -18.29
CA GLN A 126 22.29 -7.72 -18.29
C GLN A 126 23.09 -6.75 -17.41
N ARG A 127 22.73 -5.45 -17.37
CA ARG A 127 23.36 -4.48 -16.47
C ARG A 127 23.22 -4.90 -15.02
N ILE A 128 22.01 -5.23 -14.57
CA ILE A 128 21.75 -5.64 -13.18
C ILE A 128 22.48 -6.94 -12.84
N LYS A 129 22.53 -7.89 -13.79
CA LYS A 129 23.28 -9.14 -13.58
C LYS A 129 24.78 -8.92 -13.41
N ARG A 130 25.37 -7.94 -14.11
CA ARG A 130 26.80 -7.58 -14.04
C ARG A 130 27.17 -6.81 -12.77
N CYS A 131 26.24 -6.06 -12.19
CA CYS A 131 26.47 -5.37 -10.93
C CYS A 131 26.65 -6.36 -9.77
N LYS A 132 27.69 -6.13 -8.97
CA LYS A 132 28.01 -6.89 -7.75
C LYS A 132 27.55 -6.16 -6.50
N ASP A 133 27.60 -4.83 -6.51
CA ASP A 133 27.21 -4.00 -5.36
C ASP A 133 25.69 -3.76 -5.35
N TYR A 134 25.06 -3.84 -4.18
CA TYR A 134 23.62 -3.57 -4.01
C TYR A 134 23.24 -2.13 -4.35
N TYR A 135 24.14 -1.18 -4.08
CA TYR A 135 23.96 0.23 -4.46
C TYR A 135 23.94 0.41 -5.98
N ASP A 136 24.80 -0.29 -6.72
CA ASP A 136 24.86 -0.25 -8.19
C ASP A 136 23.68 -0.97 -8.84
N VAL A 137 23.24 -2.08 -8.24
CA VAL A 137 22.01 -2.81 -8.64
C VAL A 137 20.80 -1.88 -8.59
N LEU A 138 20.68 -1.07 -7.53
CA LEU A 138 19.60 -0.10 -7.37
C LEU A 138 19.86 1.24 -8.10
N GLY A 139 21.11 1.50 -8.51
CA GLY A 139 21.53 2.73 -9.17
C GLY A 139 21.50 3.95 -8.26
N ILE A 140 21.86 3.77 -6.99
CA ILE A 140 21.91 4.83 -5.96
C ILE A 140 23.34 4.95 -5.41
N GLY A 141 23.68 6.12 -4.85
CA GLY A 141 24.95 6.30 -4.14
C GLY A 141 24.95 5.64 -2.75
N LYS A 142 26.13 5.40 -2.18
CA LYS A 142 26.28 4.85 -0.82
C LYS A 142 25.67 5.76 0.25
N ASP A 143 25.69 7.07 0.03
CA ASP A 143 25.10 8.10 0.91
C ASP A 143 23.59 8.33 0.68
N ALA A 144 22.94 7.51 -0.16
CA ALA A 144 21.53 7.70 -0.48
C ALA A 144 20.62 7.55 0.74
N SER A 145 19.64 8.44 0.81
CA SER A 145 18.60 8.44 1.85
C SER A 145 17.64 7.26 1.68
N GLU A 146 16.95 6.87 2.76
CA GLU A 146 15.94 5.80 2.70
C GLU A 146 14.82 6.08 1.68
N ASP A 147 14.46 7.35 1.51
CA ASP A 147 13.45 7.77 0.55
C ASP A 147 13.91 7.58 -0.90
N GLU A 148 15.19 7.81 -1.19
CA GLU A 148 15.80 7.56 -2.49
C GLU A 148 15.91 6.06 -2.76
N LEU A 149 16.30 5.27 -1.76
CA LEU A 149 16.31 3.81 -1.82
C LEU A 149 14.92 3.25 -2.19
N LYS A 150 13.88 3.72 -1.49
CA LYS A 150 12.47 3.35 -1.78
C LYS A 150 12.03 3.79 -3.17
N LYS A 151 12.42 4.99 -3.63
CA LYS A 151 12.09 5.48 -4.98
C LYS A 151 12.77 4.65 -6.07
N ALA A 152 14.06 4.33 -5.90
CA ALA A 152 14.84 3.54 -6.85
C ALA A 152 14.31 2.11 -6.97
N TYR A 153 14.04 1.45 -5.84
CA TYR A 153 13.43 0.12 -5.81
C TYR A 153 12.08 0.12 -6.53
N ARG A 154 11.19 1.08 -6.24
CA ARG A 154 9.89 1.15 -6.92
C ARG A 154 10.00 1.25 -8.44
N LYS A 155 10.93 2.08 -8.92
CA LYS A 155 11.15 2.30 -10.36
C LYS A 155 11.67 1.03 -11.04
N LEU A 156 12.61 0.33 -10.41
CA LEU A 156 13.21 -0.89 -10.95
C LEU A 156 12.26 -2.07 -10.87
N ALA A 157 11.55 -2.25 -9.76
CA ALA A 157 10.58 -3.33 -9.59
C ALA A 157 9.46 -3.27 -10.64
N LEU A 158 8.97 -2.06 -10.99
CA LEU A 158 7.98 -1.89 -12.06
C LEU A 158 8.55 -2.16 -13.47
N LYS A 159 9.84 -1.88 -13.69
CA LYS A 159 10.52 -2.08 -14.99
C LYS A 159 10.91 -3.53 -15.24
N PHE A 160 11.24 -4.26 -14.18
CA PHE A 160 11.71 -5.66 -14.22
C PHE A 160 10.70 -6.66 -13.68
N HIS A 161 9.44 -6.24 -13.47
CA HIS A 161 8.37 -7.14 -13.04
C HIS A 161 8.19 -8.30 -14.05
N PRO A 162 8.06 -9.56 -13.59
CA PRO A 162 7.99 -10.74 -14.47
C PRO A 162 6.79 -10.71 -15.44
N ASP A 163 5.71 -10.03 -15.08
CA ASP A 163 4.52 -9.82 -15.94
C ASP A 163 4.75 -8.80 -17.08
N LYS A 164 5.69 -7.86 -16.91
CA LYS A 164 5.93 -6.78 -17.88
C LYS A 164 7.20 -6.97 -18.69
N ASN A 165 8.18 -7.69 -18.15
CA ASN A 165 9.46 -7.94 -18.78
C ASN A 165 9.73 -9.45 -18.81
N HIS A 166 9.62 -10.06 -19.98
CA HIS A 166 9.92 -11.49 -20.16
C HIS A 166 11.25 -11.72 -20.89
N ALA A 167 12.16 -10.72 -20.86
CA ALA A 167 13.51 -10.88 -21.37
C ALA A 167 14.25 -12.02 -20.63
N PRO A 168 15.17 -12.74 -21.29
CA PRO A 168 15.92 -13.84 -20.67
C PRO A 168 16.72 -13.32 -19.46
N GLY A 169 16.51 -13.92 -18.30
CA GLY A 169 17.16 -13.53 -17.04
C GLY A 169 16.46 -12.39 -16.28
N ALA A 170 15.28 -11.92 -16.72
CA ALA A 170 14.53 -10.87 -16.01
C ALA A 170 14.18 -11.28 -14.57
N THR A 171 13.83 -12.54 -14.34
CA THR A 171 13.56 -13.08 -12.99
C THR A 171 14.79 -13.02 -12.09
N GLU A 172 15.98 -13.33 -12.61
CA GLU A 172 17.22 -13.26 -11.83
C GLU A 172 17.58 -11.82 -11.49
N ALA A 173 17.42 -10.88 -12.45
CA ALA A 173 17.62 -9.46 -12.20
C ALA A 173 16.61 -8.91 -11.18
N PHE A 174 15.35 -9.34 -11.24
CA PHE A 174 14.33 -8.97 -10.26
C PHE A 174 14.66 -9.48 -8.86
N LYS A 175 15.12 -10.73 -8.73
CA LYS A 175 15.59 -11.29 -7.46
C LYS A 175 16.75 -10.49 -6.88
N LYS A 176 17.74 -10.12 -7.70
CA LYS A 176 18.85 -9.26 -7.28
C LYS A 176 18.39 -7.89 -6.78
N ILE A 177 17.44 -7.25 -7.47
CA ILE A 177 16.84 -5.97 -7.04
C ILE A 177 16.16 -6.13 -5.67
N GLY A 178 15.41 -7.21 -5.47
CA GLY A 178 14.74 -7.52 -4.21
C GLY A 178 15.72 -7.74 -3.05
N ASN A 179 16.76 -8.54 -3.27
CA ASN A 179 17.81 -8.81 -2.29
C ASN A 179 18.54 -7.52 -1.89
N ALA A 180 18.91 -6.70 -2.88
CA ALA A 180 19.56 -5.41 -2.63
C ALA A 180 18.70 -4.51 -1.74
N TYR A 181 17.40 -4.41 -2.00
CA TYR A 181 16.51 -3.61 -1.18
C TYR A 181 16.26 -4.24 0.21
N ALA A 182 16.13 -5.56 0.32
CA ALA A 182 15.95 -6.24 1.61
C ALA A 182 17.13 -6.01 2.57
N VAL A 183 18.36 -5.99 2.04
CA VAL A 183 19.57 -5.71 2.82
C VAL A 183 19.68 -4.22 3.13
N LEU A 184 19.53 -3.34 2.13
CA LEU A 184 19.74 -1.90 2.30
C LEU A 184 18.61 -1.18 3.04
N SER A 185 17.40 -1.74 3.08
CA SER A 185 16.24 -1.12 3.75
C SER A 185 16.26 -1.25 5.27
N ASN A 186 17.01 -2.21 5.82
CA ASN A 186 17.18 -2.37 7.25
C ASN A 186 18.53 -1.75 7.66
N ALA A 187 18.50 -0.80 8.60
CA ALA A 187 19.69 -0.08 9.04
C ALA A 187 20.80 -1.01 9.58
N ASP A 188 20.45 -2.07 10.30
CA ASP A 188 21.41 -3.01 10.86
C ASP A 188 22.04 -3.89 9.77
N LYS A 189 21.23 -4.36 8.82
CA LYS A 189 21.71 -5.17 7.68
C LYS A 189 22.55 -4.34 6.70
N ARG A 190 22.14 -3.08 6.45
CA ARG A 190 22.91 -2.12 5.66
C ARG A 190 24.28 -1.86 6.28
N ARG A 191 24.33 -1.63 7.60
CA ARG A 191 25.60 -1.45 8.32
C ARG A 191 26.49 -2.68 8.22
N GLN A 192 25.94 -3.88 8.35
CA GLN A 192 26.71 -5.13 8.20
C GLN A 192 27.25 -5.30 6.79
N TYR A 193 26.46 -4.98 5.77
CA TYR A 193 26.86 -5.01 4.36
C TYR A 193 27.94 -3.97 4.02
N ASP A 194 27.81 -2.76 4.57
CA ASP A 194 28.81 -1.69 4.38
C ASP A 194 30.15 -2.04 5.07
N LEU A 195 30.10 -2.79 6.17
CA LEU A 195 31.29 -3.29 6.88
C LEU A 195 31.97 -4.47 6.18
N SER A 196 31.23 -5.27 5.41
CA SER A 196 31.77 -6.41 4.65
C SER A 196 32.29 -6.03 3.24
N GLU A 197 32.67 -4.76 3.05
CA GLU A 197 33.14 -4.17 1.78
C GLU A 197 32.23 -4.39 0.55
N GLY A 198 30.93 -4.62 0.77
CA GLY A 198 29.94 -4.71 -0.31
C GLY A 198 29.93 -6.02 -1.11
N GLU A 199 30.62 -7.07 -0.64
CA GLU A 199 30.66 -8.35 -1.35
C GLU A 199 29.31 -9.10 -1.19
N GLU A 200 28.65 -9.43 -2.32
CA GLU A 200 27.53 -10.38 -2.29
C GLU A 200 28.07 -11.71 -1.73
N PRO A 201 27.38 -12.36 -0.78
CA PRO A 201 27.72 -13.72 -0.40
C PRO A 201 27.50 -14.60 -1.64
N SER A 202 28.59 -14.94 -2.31
CA SER A 202 28.61 -15.82 -3.47
C SER A 202 27.89 -17.13 -3.13
N SER A 203 26.96 -17.54 -3.99
CA SER A 203 26.28 -18.82 -3.91
C SER A 203 27.27 -19.97 -3.68
N PRO A 204 26.90 -21.03 -2.93
CA PRO A 204 27.85 -21.96 -2.35
C PRO A 204 28.54 -22.80 -3.42
N THR A 205 29.86 -22.66 -3.51
CA THR A 205 30.72 -23.74 -4.02
C THR A 205 30.78 -24.78 -2.90
N HIS A 206 30.53 -26.06 -3.22
CA HIS A 206 30.71 -27.18 -2.31
C HIS A 206 32.10 -27.15 -1.66
N SER A 207 32.18 -26.77 -0.39
CA SER A 207 33.35 -27.03 0.45
C SER A 207 32.92 -27.65 1.76
N GLN A 208 33.27 -28.92 1.88
CA GLN A 208 33.21 -29.79 3.03
C GLN A 208 34.12 -29.26 4.13
N GLY A 209 33.59 -28.95 5.32
CA GLY A 209 34.42 -28.59 6.47
C GLY A 209 33.62 -27.99 7.62
N GLY A 210 33.57 -28.70 8.75
CA GLY A 210 32.87 -28.25 9.96
C GLY A 210 33.48 -26.97 10.53
N GLY A 211 32.67 -25.93 10.58
CA GLY A 211 32.96 -24.65 11.20
C GLY A 211 31.65 -23.90 11.40
N PHE A 212 31.53 -23.20 12.53
CA PHE A 212 30.33 -22.46 12.95
C PHE A 212 29.73 -21.60 11.82
N ASP A 213 28.55 -21.97 11.33
CA ASP A 213 27.86 -21.30 10.22
C ASP A 213 27.23 -19.96 10.69
N PHE A 214 27.93 -18.86 10.45
CA PHE A 214 27.43 -17.48 10.65
C PHE A 214 26.52 -17.01 9.49
N HIS A 215 26.30 -17.86 8.48
CA HIS A 215 25.66 -17.48 7.20
C HIS A 215 24.14 -17.60 7.14
N ARG A 216 23.46 -18.12 8.18
CA ARG A 216 21.99 -18.27 8.17
C ARG A 216 21.20 -16.97 8.41
N GLY A 217 21.87 -15.82 8.57
CA GLY A 217 21.25 -14.51 8.83
C GLY A 217 21.07 -13.59 7.62
N PHE A 218 21.56 -14.00 6.43
CA PHE A 218 21.54 -13.18 5.20
C PHE A 218 20.54 -13.64 4.14
N GLU A 219 19.84 -14.77 4.33
CA GLU A 219 18.65 -15.04 3.51
C GLU A 219 17.55 -14.06 3.94
N ALA A 220 16.99 -13.36 2.96
CA ALA A 220 15.83 -12.53 3.18
C ALA A 220 14.68 -13.45 3.63
N ASP A 221 14.26 -13.35 4.90
CA ASP A 221 13.05 -14.01 5.43
C ASP A 221 11.75 -13.58 4.70
N ILE A 222 11.86 -12.75 3.66
CA ILE A 222 10.79 -12.20 2.84
C ILE A 222 11.24 -12.32 1.38
N THR A 223 10.50 -13.07 0.56
CA THR A 223 10.82 -13.17 -0.87
C THR A 223 10.68 -11.80 -1.55
N PRO A 224 11.48 -11.49 -2.59
CA PRO A 224 11.32 -10.28 -3.39
C PRO A 224 9.88 -10.04 -3.86
N GLU A 225 9.18 -11.14 -4.17
CA GLU A 225 7.78 -11.18 -4.55
C GLU A 225 6.85 -10.79 -3.39
N ASP A 226 7.07 -11.30 -2.18
CA ASP A 226 6.30 -10.94 -0.98
C ASP A 226 6.54 -9.49 -0.56
N LEU A 227 7.77 -9.00 -0.69
CA LEU A 227 8.13 -7.61 -0.40
C LEU A 227 7.49 -6.63 -1.38
N PHE A 228 7.38 -7.02 -2.66
CA PHE A 228 6.65 -6.27 -3.66
C PHE A 228 5.14 -6.32 -3.42
N ASN A 229 4.58 -7.48 -3.10
CA ASN A 229 3.15 -7.63 -2.78
C ASN A 229 2.75 -6.83 -1.54
N MET A 230 3.61 -6.77 -0.52
CA MET A 230 3.42 -5.92 0.67
C MET A 230 3.38 -4.43 0.34
N PHE A 231 4.07 -4.00 -0.73
CA PHE A 231 4.19 -2.59 -1.10
C PHE A 231 3.22 -2.15 -2.23
N PHE A 232 2.90 -3.03 -3.17
CA PHE A 232 2.14 -2.75 -4.38
C PHE A 232 0.83 -3.53 -4.50
N GLY A 233 0.64 -4.58 -3.69
CA GLY A 233 -0.49 -5.51 -3.78
C GLY A 233 -1.82 -5.00 -3.20
N GLY A 234 -1.87 -3.77 -2.66
CA GLY A 234 -3.13 -3.05 -2.42
C GLY A 234 -4.18 -3.77 -1.57
N GLY A 235 -3.78 -4.70 -0.71
CA GLY A 235 -4.63 -5.39 0.27
C GLY A 235 -4.16 -5.04 1.68
N PHE A 236 -5.08 -4.61 2.53
CA PHE A 236 -4.85 -4.31 3.95
C PHE A 236 -3.98 -5.38 4.65
N PRO A 237 -3.12 -5.00 5.61
CA PRO A 237 -2.37 -5.95 6.43
C PRO A 237 -3.32 -6.57 7.45
N SER A 238 -3.98 -7.65 7.07
CA SER A 238 -4.63 -8.54 8.03
C SER A 238 -3.57 -9.54 8.51
N SER A 239 -2.96 -9.21 9.64
CA SER A 239 -2.56 -10.20 10.64
C SER A 239 -1.47 -11.19 10.22
N SER A 240 -0.21 -10.75 10.13
CA SER A 240 0.97 -11.60 10.36
C SER A 240 2.21 -10.74 10.57
N THR A 241 2.21 -9.94 11.63
CA THR A 241 3.48 -9.55 12.26
C THR A 241 4.02 -10.80 12.94
N HIS A 242 4.91 -11.54 12.26
CA HIS A 242 5.80 -12.46 12.94
C HIS A 242 6.71 -11.63 13.82
N THR A 243 6.30 -11.46 15.08
CA THR A 243 7.14 -11.04 16.18
C THR A 243 8.26 -12.06 16.35
N PHE A 244 9.49 -11.59 16.18
CA PHE A 244 10.69 -12.33 16.57
C PHE A 244 10.60 -12.71 18.06
N SER A 245 10.63 -14.01 18.35
CA SER A 245 10.89 -14.54 19.69
C SER A 245 12.08 -15.49 19.61
N ASN A 246 13.17 -15.09 20.26
CA ASN A 246 14.40 -15.86 20.43
C ASN A 246 14.09 -17.13 21.24
N GLY A 247 14.26 -18.30 20.64
CA GLY A 247 13.99 -19.59 21.29
C GLY A 247 14.75 -20.74 20.66
N ARG A 248 15.96 -20.97 21.18
CA ARG A 248 16.92 -22.04 20.89
C ARG A 248 16.28 -23.44 20.96
N SER A 249 16.42 -24.26 19.92
CA SER A 249 16.29 -25.72 20.03
C SER A 249 17.16 -26.40 18.96
N ASN A 250 18.25 -27.02 19.43
CA ASN A 250 19.10 -27.93 18.70
C ASN A 250 18.38 -29.27 18.53
N TYR A 251 18.34 -29.82 17.32
CA TYR A 251 18.30 -31.27 17.13
C TYR A 251 19.31 -31.67 16.06
N SER A 252 20.21 -32.56 16.45
CA SER A 252 21.30 -33.10 15.66
C SER A 252 20.78 -34.08 14.60
N GLN A 253 21.17 -33.82 13.36
CA GLN A 253 21.84 -34.78 12.46
C GLN A 253 21.37 -36.25 12.50
N GLN A 254 20.69 -36.68 11.45
CA GLN A 254 21.07 -37.94 10.80
C GLN A 254 20.75 -37.90 9.30
N THR A 255 21.83 -37.85 8.52
CA THR A 255 21.87 -38.15 7.10
C THR A 255 21.47 -39.61 6.86
N ASN A 256 20.54 -39.84 5.92
CA ASN A 256 20.71 -40.91 4.96
C ASN A 256 19.88 -40.60 3.70
N GLY A 257 20.58 -40.61 2.57
CA GLY A 257 19.96 -40.53 1.26
C GLY A 257 19.16 -41.80 1.01
N HIS A 258 17.91 -41.62 0.59
CA HIS A 258 17.19 -42.63 -0.16
C HIS A 258 16.61 -41.95 -1.41
N GLU A 259 17.26 -42.28 -2.52
CA GLU A 259 16.68 -42.53 -3.83
C GLU A 259 15.15 -42.50 -3.84
N ARG A 260 14.57 -41.52 -4.54
CA ARG A 260 13.15 -41.53 -4.87
C ARG A 260 12.92 -42.56 -5.97
N THR A 261 12.82 -43.83 -5.61
CA THR A 261 12.06 -44.78 -6.41
C THR A 261 10.57 -44.49 -6.21
N ASN A 262 9.90 -44.29 -7.34
CA ASN A 262 8.45 -44.27 -7.42
C ASN A 262 7.89 -45.55 -6.79
N ASP A 263 7.15 -45.42 -5.70
CA ASP A 263 6.07 -46.35 -5.39
C ASP A 263 4.75 -45.59 -5.32
N ARG A 264 4.00 -45.77 -6.41
CA ARG A 264 2.55 -45.58 -6.46
C ARG A 264 1.94 -46.72 -5.63
N GLY A 265 1.48 -46.41 -4.42
CA GLY A 265 0.66 -47.32 -3.63
C GLY A 265 -0.13 -46.55 -2.58
N ASP A 266 -1.47 -46.60 -2.71
CA ASP A 266 -2.53 -46.29 -1.73
C ASP A 266 -2.36 -45.03 -0.83
N GLY A 267 -3.25 -44.05 -0.84
CA GLY A 267 -4.70 -44.18 -0.73
C GLY A 267 -5.14 -43.22 0.39
N GLY A 268 -5.87 -42.15 0.05
CA GLY A 268 -6.54 -41.22 0.99
C GLY A 268 -5.66 -40.38 1.95
N PHE A 269 -4.62 -40.95 2.56
CA PHE A 269 -3.87 -40.40 3.68
C PHE A 269 -2.84 -39.32 3.31
N SER A 270 -2.30 -39.29 2.08
CA SER A 270 -1.34 -38.25 1.69
C SER A 270 -1.96 -36.86 1.66
N MET A 271 -3.25 -36.75 1.32
CA MET A 271 -3.97 -35.48 1.35
C MET A 271 -4.21 -34.99 2.79
N PHE A 272 -4.41 -35.91 3.75
CA PHE A 272 -4.54 -35.56 5.17
C PHE A 272 -3.22 -35.08 5.77
N ILE A 273 -2.08 -35.67 5.40
CA ILE A 273 -0.76 -35.21 5.85
C ILE A 273 -0.44 -33.83 5.26
N GLN A 274 -0.84 -33.57 4.01
CA GLN A 274 -0.65 -32.27 3.36
C GLN A 274 -1.58 -31.17 3.93
N LEU A 275 -2.78 -31.53 4.38
CA LEU A 275 -3.73 -30.59 4.99
C LEU A 275 -3.55 -30.43 6.51
N MET A 276 -2.86 -31.37 7.17
CA MET A 276 -2.62 -31.35 8.62
C MET A 276 -2.05 -30.02 9.14
N PRO A 277 -1.03 -29.40 8.52
CA PRO A 277 -0.52 -28.11 8.96
C PRO A 277 -1.57 -26.99 8.89
N ILE A 278 -2.39 -26.99 7.83
CA ILE A 278 -3.46 -26.00 7.65
C ILE A 278 -4.58 -26.22 8.66
N VAL A 279 -4.97 -27.48 8.87
CA VAL A 279 -5.98 -27.86 9.87
C VAL A 279 -5.50 -27.49 11.26
N VAL A 280 -4.24 -27.76 11.62
CA VAL A 280 -3.66 -27.39 12.91
C VAL A 280 -3.64 -25.87 13.08
N LEU A 281 -3.28 -25.09 12.05
CA LEU A 281 -3.32 -23.61 12.14
C LEU A 281 -4.73 -23.07 12.32
N ILE A 282 -5.71 -23.62 11.60
CA ILE A 282 -7.13 -23.26 11.77
C ILE A 282 -7.58 -23.64 13.18
N LEU A 283 -7.22 -24.82 13.65
CA LEU A 283 -7.64 -25.34 14.95
C LEU A 283 -6.99 -24.54 16.09
N VAL A 284 -5.71 -24.15 15.98
CA VAL A 284 -5.03 -23.25 16.91
C VAL A 284 -5.65 -21.85 16.89
N SER A 285 -6.02 -21.33 15.71
CA SER A 285 -6.68 -20.03 15.57
C SER A 285 -8.07 -20.03 16.23
N VAL A 286 -8.86 -21.07 15.99
CA VAL A 286 -10.18 -21.25 16.60
C VAL A 286 -10.08 -21.45 18.11
N LEU A 287 -9.16 -22.30 18.57
CA LEU A 287 -8.92 -22.51 20.01
C LEU A 287 -8.46 -21.22 20.70
N SER A 288 -7.62 -20.43 20.03
CA SER A 288 -7.17 -19.14 20.53
C SER A 288 -8.34 -18.15 20.67
N GLN A 289 -9.29 -18.13 19.72
CA GLN A 289 -10.50 -17.31 19.82
C GLN A 289 -11.44 -17.76 20.96
N MET A 290 -11.46 -19.06 21.28
CA MET A 290 -12.24 -19.58 22.41
C MET A 290 -11.62 -19.27 23.77
N MET A 291 -10.32 -18.98 23.83
CA MET A 291 -9.60 -18.64 25.06
C MET A 291 -9.54 -17.13 25.35
N VAL A 292 -9.95 -16.27 24.42
CA VAL A 292 -10.05 -14.83 24.68
C VAL A 292 -11.33 -14.55 25.47
N SER A 293 -11.18 -14.36 26.78
CA SER A 293 -12.27 -13.85 27.60
C SER A 293 -12.59 -12.40 27.22
N PRO A 294 -13.89 -12.02 27.19
CA PRO A 294 -14.26 -10.64 26.95
C PRO A 294 -13.71 -9.74 28.06
N PRO A 295 -13.33 -8.49 27.75
CA PRO A 295 -12.79 -7.58 28.75
C PRO A 295 -13.84 -7.31 29.85
N PRO A 296 -13.42 -7.16 31.12
CA PRO A 296 -14.33 -7.05 32.25
C PRO A 296 -15.15 -5.74 32.26
N TYR A 297 -14.70 -4.70 31.55
CA TYR A 297 -15.38 -3.41 31.43
C TYR A 297 -15.21 -2.76 30.06
N SER A 298 -15.96 -1.68 29.83
CA SER A 298 -15.77 -0.75 28.72
C SER A 298 -16.08 0.70 29.13
N LEU A 299 -15.38 1.68 28.55
CA LEU A 299 -15.68 3.11 28.78
C LEU A 299 -16.95 3.59 28.04
N TYR A 300 -17.45 2.79 27.09
CA TYR A 300 -18.63 3.09 26.30
C TYR A 300 -19.60 1.92 26.35
N SER A 301 -20.91 2.18 26.26
CA SER A 301 -21.93 1.13 26.25
C SER A 301 -21.76 0.22 25.03
N ARG A 302 -21.69 -1.10 25.26
CA ARG A 302 -21.58 -2.11 24.20
C ARG A 302 -22.65 -3.18 24.40
N PRO A 303 -23.85 -3.00 23.80
CA PRO A 303 -24.92 -3.98 23.90
C PRO A 303 -24.56 -5.34 23.30
N SER A 304 -23.69 -5.37 22.28
CA SER A 304 -23.25 -6.60 21.61
C SER A 304 -22.43 -7.54 22.50
N THR A 305 -21.68 -7.00 23.46
CA THR A 305 -20.86 -7.76 24.41
C THR A 305 -21.56 -7.95 25.76
N GLY A 306 -22.80 -7.47 25.92
CA GLY A 306 -23.53 -7.52 27.19
C GLY A 306 -23.11 -6.47 28.22
N GLN A 307 -22.21 -5.55 27.87
CA GLN A 307 -21.74 -4.46 28.75
C GLN A 307 -22.73 -3.29 28.75
N THR A 308 -23.86 -3.48 29.44
CA THR A 308 -24.96 -2.51 29.48
C THR A 308 -25.11 -1.83 30.83
N ILE A 309 -24.58 -2.41 31.91
CA ILE A 309 -24.76 -1.87 33.26
C ILE A 309 -23.75 -0.75 33.49
N LYS A 310 -24.25 0.47 33.70
CA LYS A 310 -23.44 1.63 34.03
C LYS A 310 -22.99 1.60 35.50
N ARG A 311 -21.72 1.88 35.74
CA ARG A 311 -21.08 2.05 37.04
C ARG A 311 -20.19 3.29 37.03
N HIS A 312 -19.76 3.71 38.21
CA HIS A 312 -18.86 4.85 38.42
C HIS A 312 -17.70 4.40 39.30
N THR A 313 -16.50 4.91 39.05
CA THR A 313 -15.33 4.66 39.91
C THR A 313 -15.37 5.51 41.18
N GLU A 314 -14.72 5.06 42.24
CA GLU A 314 -14.74 5.78 43.53
C GLU A 314 -13.95 7.11 43.52
N ASN A 315 -12.82 7.21 42.82
CA ASN A 315 -11.97 8.41 42.89
C ASN A 315 -12.40 9.46 41.87
N LEU A 316 -12.26 9.13 40.58
CA LEU A 316 -12.49 10.08 39.48
C LEU A 316 -13.94 10.12 39.01
N HIS A 317 -14.82 9.29 39.57
CA HIS A 317 -16.23 9.21 39.21
C HIS A 317 -16.45 8.95 37.71
N VAL A 318 -15.57 8.12 37.12
CA VAL A 318 -15.58 7.82 35.70
C VAL A 318 -16.68 6.81 35.40
N ASP A 319 -17.51 7.12 34.41
CA ASP A 319 -18.54 6.23 33.90
C ASP A 319 -17.92 5.04 33.15
N TYR A 320 -18.22 3.82 33.58
CA TYR A 320 -17.85 2.60 32.87
C TYR A 320 -19.02 1.60 32.80
N TYR A 321 -18.96 0.69 31.84
CA TYR A 321 -20.01 -0.27 31.54
C TYR A 321 -19.51 -1.68 31.74
N VAL A 322 -20.32 -2.50 32.40
CA VAL A 322 -19.98 -3.88 32.77
C VAL A 322 -21.09 -4.86 32.42
N ALA A 323 -20.75 -6.14 32.40
CA ALA A 323 -21.68 -7.25 32.25
C ALA A 323 -22.52 -7.47 33.52
N LYS A 324 -23.57 -8.30 33.42
CA LYS A 324 -24.55 -8.52 34.50
C LYS A 324 -23.97 -9.24 35.72
N ASP A 325 -22.99 -10.09 35.48
CA ASP A 325 -22.26 -10.95 36.42
C ASP A 325 -21.06 -10.27 37.09
N PHE A 326 -20.71 -9.05 36.66
CA PHE A 326 -19.54 -8.32 37.15
C PHE A 326 -19.51 -8.15 38.68
N LYS A 327 -20.66 -7.84 39.31
CA LYS A 327 -20.75 -7.65 40.77
C LYS A 327 -20.56 -8.95 41.55
N SER A 328 -20.90 -10.09 40.96
CA SER A 328 -20.65 -11.40 41.56
C SER A 328 -19.19 -11.84 41.41
N GLU A 329 -18.55 -11.50 40.29
CA GLU A 329 -17.21 -11.93 39.91
C GLU A 329 -16.09 -11.09 40.57
N TYR A 330 -16.26 -9.76 40.62
CA TYR A 330 -15.23 -8.83 41.11
C TYR A 330 -15.68 -8.13 42.40
N LYS A 331 -14.97 -8.38 43.50
CA LYS A 331 -15.24 -7.81 44.84
C LYS A 331 -13.93 -7.46 45.56
N GLY A 332 -14.01 -6.53 46.52
CA GLY A 332 -12.88 -6.14 47.37
C GLY A 332 -11.71 -5.58 46.54
N SER A 333 -10.51 -6.10 46.77
CA SER A 333 -9.28 -5.66 46.09
C SER A 333 -9.33 -5.84 44.57
N ALA A 334 -10.00 -6.88 44.06
CA ALA A 334 -10.15 -7.10 42.63
C ALA A 334 -10.99 -5.99 41.98
N LEU A 335 -12.04 -5.52 42.66
CA LEU A 335 -12.86 -4.40 42.17
C LEU A 335 -12.03 -3.10 42.16
N GLN A 336 -11.27 -2.83 43.22
CA GLN A 336 -10.43 -1.65 43.30
C GLN A 336 -9.36 -1.62 42.19
N GLN A 337 -8.77 -2.77 41.86
CA GLN A 337 -7.83 -2.87 40.74
C GLN A 337 -8.50 -2.60 39.40
N ILE A 338 -9.72 -3.09 39.19
CA ILE A 338 -10.48 -2.80 37.96
C ILE A 338 -10.82 -1.33 37.87
N GLU A 339 -11.30 -0.70 38.94
CA GLU A 339 -11.62 0.73 38.94
C GLU A 339 -10.39 1.61 38.72
N LYS A 340 -9.24 1.24 39.28
CA LYS A 340 -7.97 1.89 38.98
C LYS A 340 -7.60 1.77 37.49
N ASN A 341 -7.74 0.57 36.90
CA ASN A 341 -7.47 0.39 35.48
C ASN A 341 -8.44 1.20 34.61
N VAL A 342 -9.72 1.29 34.99
CA VAL A 342 -10.73 2.13 34.32
C VAL A 342 -10.30 3.60 34.33
N GLU A 343 -9.84 4.09 35.49
CA GLU A 343 -9.35 5.45 35.67
C GLU A 343 -8.11 5.74 34.82
N ASP A 344 -7.13 4.84 34.83
CA ASP A 344 -5.91 4.94 34.03
C ASP A 344 -6.22 4.96 32.52
N ASP A 345 -7.10 4.07 32.07
CA ASP A 345 -7.56 4.00 30.67
C ASP A 345 -8.32 5.26 30.26
N TYR A 346 -9.16 5.79 31.14
CA TYR A 346 -9.89 7.03 30.90
C TYR A 346 -8.93 8.21 30.73
N VAL A 347 -7.98 8.39 31.66
CA VAL A 347 -6.97 9.45 31.58
C VAL A 347 -6.14 9.32 30.30
N SER A 348 -5.73 8.09 29.94
CA SER A 348 -5.00 7.80 28.71
C SER A 348 -5.82 8.16 27.46
N ASN A 349 -7.10 7.81 27.43
CA ASN A 349 -8.01 8.14 26.34
C ASN A 349 -8.19 9.65 26.18
N VAL A 350 -8.44 10.37 27.29
CA VAL A 350 -8.55 11.84 27.31
C VAL A 350 -7.26 12.49 26.83
N ARG A 351 -6.09 12.02 27.27
CA ARG A 351 -4.77 12.51 26.82
C ARG A 351 -4.58 12.34 25.31
N ASN A 352 -4.89 11.14 24.80
CA ASN A 352 -4.76 10.84 23.37
C ASN A 352 -5.72 11.67 22.52
N ASN A 353 -6.96 11.89 22.98
CA ASN A 353 -7.92 12.72 22.27
C ASN A 353 -7.55 14.19 22.32
N CYS A 354 -7.05 14.70 23.45
CA CYS A 354 -6.50 16.04 23.53
C CYS A 354 -5.33 16.24 22.55
N TRP A 355 -4.42 15.27 22.46
CA TRP A 355 -3.32 15.33 21.50
C TRP A 355 -3.84 15.42 20.06
N LYS A 356 -4.86 14.62 19.70
CA LYS A 356 -5.51 14.67 18.37
C LYS A 356 -6.21 16.01 18.11
N GLU A 357 -6.94 16.55 19.09
CA GLU A 357 -7.59 17.86 18.99
C GLU A 357 -6.56 18.97 18.75
N ARG A 358 -5.47 18.96 19.52
CA ARG A 358 -4.39 19.93 19.39
C ARG A 358 -3.73 19.83 18.02
N GLN A 359 -3.41 18.61 17.57
CA GLN A 359 -2.82 18.38 16.26
C GLN A 359 -3.73 18.89 15.14
N THR A 360 -5.02 18.54 15.18
CA THR A 360 -6.00 18.98 14.20
C THR A 360 -6.10 20.51 14.15
N LYS A 361 -6.10 21.17 15.31
CA LYS A 361 -6.11 22.64 15.38
C LYS A 361 -4.84 23.25 14.80
N THR A 362 -3.67 22.70 15.14
CA THR A 362 -2.38 23.15 14.58
C THR A 362 -2.32 22.96 13.07
N ASP A 363 -2.80 21.84 12.56
CA ASP A 363 -2.84 21.54 11.12
C ASP A 363 -3.76 22.50 10.38
N LEU A 364 -4.94 22.81 10.95
CA LEU A 364 -5.85 23.82 10.40
C LEU A 364 -5.22 25.22 10.38
N LEU A 365 -4.51 25.61 11.44
CA LEU A 365 -3.80 26.91 11.49
C LEU A 365 -2.65 26.96 10.49
N TYR A 366 -1.90 25.87 10.34
CA TYR A 366 -0.84 25.75 9.36
C TYR A 366 -1.39 25.86 7.93
N ALA A 367 -2.45 25.10 7.62
CA ALA A 367 -3.12 25.18 6.33
C ALA A 367 -3.66 26.59 6.05
N ALA A 368 -4.28 27.24 7.05
CA ALA A 368 -4.74 28.62 6.91
C ALA A 368 -3.60 29.59 6.57
N LYS A 369 -2.41 29.39 7.16
CA LYS A 369 -1.22 30.21 6.89
C LYS A 369 -0.64 29.97 5.49
N VAL A 370 -0.56 28.70 5.07
CA VAL A 370 -0.02 28.30 3.75
C VAL A 370 -0.91 28.79 2.62
N TYR A 371 -2.22 28.56 2.73
CA TYR A 371 -3.19 28.91 1.69
C TYR A 371 -3.75 30.34 1.82
N ARG A 372 -3.39 31.07 2.88
CA ARG A 372 -3.93 32.41 3.23
C ARG A 372 -5.47 32.43 3.27
N ASP A 373 -6.08 31.35 3.77
CA ASP A 373 -7.53 31.22 3.88
C ASP A 373 -8.02 31.54 5.30
N ASP A 374 -8.68 32.69 5.46
CA ASP A 374 -9.27 33.12 6.73
C ASP A 374 -10.40 32.21 7.23
N ARG A 375 -11.06 31.43 6.35
CA ARG A 375 -12.10 30.49 6.77
C ARG A 375 -11.52 29.35 7.59
N MET A 376 -10.37 28.82 7.18
CA MET A 376 -9.66 27.78 7.92
C MET A 376 -9.15 28.29 9.27
N ARG A 377 -8.69 29.55 9.32
CA ARG A 377 -8.26 30.20 10.56
C ARG A 377 -9.42 30.33 11.56
N LYS A 378 -10.57 30.86 11.11
CA LYS A 378 -11.79 30.93 11.93
C LYS A 378 -12.26 29.55 12.38
N LYS A 379 -12.18 28.54 11.51
CA LYS A 379 -12.52 27.15 11.87
C LYS A 379 -11.62 26.61 12.99
N ALA A 380 -10.32 26.90 12.94
CA ALA A 380 -9.39 26.50 14.00
C ALA A 380 -9.65 27.24 15.32
N GLU A 381 -10.02 28.52 15.26
CA GLU A 381 -10.37 29.32 16.44
C GLU A 381 -11.66 28.84 17.11
N LEU A 382 -12.67 28.45 16.32
CA LEU A 382 -13.94 27.91 16.79
C LEU A 382 -13.88 26.44 17.22
N MET A 383 -12.80 25.73 16.89
CA MET A 383 -12.61 24.34 17.30
C MET A 383 -12.48 24.25 18.82
N THR A 384 -13.44 23.60 19.47
CA THR A 384 -13.39 23.33 20.90
C THR A 384 -12.36 22.24 21.19
N MET A 385 -11.66 22.40 22.33
CA MET A 385 -10.65 21.45 22.80
C MET A 385 -11.11 20.87 24.13
N ASP A 386 -12.25 20.20 24.11
CA ASP A 386 -12.94 19.79 25.32
C ASP A 386 -12.21 18.66 26.04
N ASN A 387 -11.57 17.74 25.29
CA ASN A 387 -10.72 16.72 25.90
C ASN A 387 -9.46 17.33 26.53
N CYS A 388 -8.91 18.41 25.96
CA CYS A 388 -7.79 19.11 26.60
C CYS A 388 -8.20 19.83 27.89
N LYS A 389 -9.37 20.46 27.92
CA LYS A 389 -9.89 21.06 29.16
C LYS A 389 -10.10 20.01 30.24
N GLU A 390 -10.63 18.85 29.86
CA GLU A 390 -10.79 17.73 30.79
C GLU A 390 -9.44 17.18 31.26
N LEU A 391 -8.44 17.08 30.38
CA LEU A 391 -7.09 16.70 30.76
C LEU A 391 -6.48 17.68 31.77
N ASP A 392 -6.68 18.99 31.57
CA ASP A 392 -6.22 20.03 32.49
C ASP A 392 -6.92 19.93 33.85
N ARG A 393 -8.23 19.67 33.86
CA ARG A 393 -8.98 19.36 35.08
C ARG A 393 -8.39 18.15 35.80
N LEU A 394 -8.15 17.04 35.10
CA LEU A 394 -7.56 15.84 35.68
C LEU A 394 -6.17 16.12 36.26
N ASN A 395 -5.31 16.81 35.51
CA ASN A 395 -3.97 17.22 35.98
C ASN A 395 -4.03 18.10 37.25
N SER A 396 -5.04 18.97 37.35
CA SER A 396 -5.23 19.81 38.55
C SER A 396 -5.60 19.00 39.79
N LEU A 397 -6.39 17.92 39.63
CA LEU A 397 -6.75 17.01 40.72
C LEU A 397 -5.53 16.25 41.23
N PHE A 398 -4.65 15.80 40.34
CA PHE A 398 -3.42 15.06 40.72
C PHE A 398 -2.30 15.95 41.29
N ARG A 399 -2.29 17.26 41.03
CA ARG A 399 -1.29 18.19 41.58
C ARG A 399 -1.66 18.77 42.96
N GLY A 400 -2.92 18.68 43.35
CA GLY A 400 -3.43 19.25 44.61
C GLY A 400 -3.62 18.23 45.74
N GLY A 401 -3.15 17.00 45.56
CA GLY A 401 -3.26 15.89 46.53
C GLY A 401 -1.97 15.61 47.30
#